data_AF-A0A7R8WR74-F1
#
_entry.id   AF-A0A7R8WR74-F1
#
_cell.length_a   1.000
_cell.length_b   1.000
_cell.length_c   1.000
_cell.angle_alpha   90.00
_cell.angle_beta   90.00
_cell.angle_gamma   90.00
#
_symmetry.space_group_name_H-M   'P 1'
#
loop_
_entity.id
_entity.type
_entity.pdbx_description
1 polymer ?
#
loop_
_entity_poly.entity_id
_entity_poly.type
_entity_poly.pdbx_seq_one_letter_code
_entity_poly.pdbx_strand_id
1 'polypeptide(L)'
;VTVDFIPDEKCRQMYWKETILEQHLCAAAKGKDACQGDSGGPLLLAADPSIVVGITSYGYGCAEERFPGIYAEVRHYMEWIKSNMRE
;
A
#
# COMPACT_ATOMS: atom_id res chain seq x y z
N VAL A 1 3.98 -0.63 12.31
CA VAL A 1 4.72 -1.79 11.76
C VAL A 1 5.64 -1.30 10.66
N THR A 2 6.81 -1.90 10.46
CA THR A 2 7.66 -1.62 9.28
C THR A 2 7.46 -2.76 8.28
N VAL A 3 7.24 -2.39 7.02
CA VAL A 3 6.99 -3.30 5.90
C VAL A 3 7.96 -3.00 4.77
N ASP A 4 8.24 -4.02 3.96
CA ASP A 4 9.11 -3.93 2.79
C ASP A 4 8.27 -3.76 1.53
N PHE A 5 8.74 -2.89 0.63
CA PHE A 5 8.14 -2.71 -0.69
C PHE A 5 8.26 -3.98 -1.53
N ILE A 6 7.18 -4.33 -2.23
CA ILE A 6 7.12 -5.45 -3.16
C ILE A 6 6.81 -4.91 -4.55
N PRO A 7 7.67 -5.16 -5.56
CA PRO A 7 7.41 -4.73 -6.93
C PRO A 7 6.09 -5.29 -7.48
N ASP A 8 5.37 -4.49 -8.25
CA ASP A 8 4.06 -4.82 -8.82
C ASP A 8 4.04 -6.16 -9.56
N GLU A 9 5.08 -6.47 -10.33
CA GLU A 9 5.19 -7.74 -11.05
C GLU A 9 5.13 -8.92 -10.09
N LYS A 10 5.88 -8.85 -8.99
CA LYS A 10 5.88 -9.87 -7.94
C LYS A 10 4.54 -9.90 -7.21
N CYS A 11 3.97 -8.74 -6.89
CA CYS A 11 2.67 -8.65 -6.25
C CYS A 11 1.55 -9.29 -7.09
N ARG A 12 1.54 -9.05 -8.41
CA ARG A 12 0.62 -9.67 -9.38
C ARG A 12 0.77 -11.18 -9.51
N GLN A 13 1.95 -11.74 -9.21
CA GLN A 13 2.17 -13.19 -9.18
C GLN A 13 1.66 -13.81 -7.87
N MET A 14 1.65 -13.04 -6.77
CA MET A 14 1.14 -13.47 -5.47
C MET A 14 -0.39 -13.40 -5.43
N TYR A 15 -0.98 -12.40 -6.10
CA TYR A 15 -2.41 -12.24 -6.33
C TYR A 15 -2.84 -12.84 -7.68
N TRP A 16 -4.14 -12.81 -7.99
CA TRP A 16 -4.56 -13.00 -9.38
C TRP A 16 -4.14 -11.76 -10.19
N LYS A 17 -3.45 -11.97 -11.32
CA LYS A 17 -2.75 -10.95 -12.12
C LYS A 17 -3.56 -9.68 -12.45
N GLU A 18 -4.89 -9.81 -12.51
CA GLU A 18 -5.84 -8.75 -12.87
C GLU A 18 -6.23 -7.82 -11.70
N THR A 19 -5.85 -8.16 -10.46
CA THR A 19 -6.29 -7.43 -9.25
C THR A 19 -5.38 -6.25 -8.89
N ILE A 20 -4.11 -6.26 -9.34
CA ILE A 20 -3.14 -5.22 -9.00
C ILE A 20 -2.93 -4.30 -10.20
N LEU A 21 -3.33 -3.04 -10.03
CA LEU A 21 -3.29 -1.96 -11.03
C LEU A 21 -2.17 -0.98 -10.70
N GLU A 22 -1.84 -0.10 -11.64
CA GLU A 22 -0.76 0.91 -11.49
C GLU A 22 -1.00 1.93 -10.38
N GLN A 23 -2.24 2.03 -9.87
CA GLN A 23 -2.57 2.88 -8.73
C GLN A 23 -2.36 2.20 -7.37
N HIS A 24 -1.91 0.94 -7.35
CA HIS A 24 -1.70 0.16 -6.15
C HIS A 24 -0.21 0.09 -5.81
N LEU A 25 0.08 0.10 -4.52
CA LEU A 25 1.40 -0.18 -3.95
C LEU A 25 1.30 -1.43 -3.08
N CYS A 26 2.24 -2.35 -3.22
CA CYS A 26 2.29 -3.56 -2.41
C CYS A 26 3.41 -3.51 -1.38
N ALA A 27 3.10 -3.86 -0.14
CA ALA A 27 4.09 -3.99 0.91
C ALA A 27 3.74 -5.10 1.89
N ALA A 28 4.75 -5.77 2.46
CA ALA A 28 4.53 -6.81 3.45
C ALA A 28 5.68 -6.85 4.46
N ALA A 29 5.41 -7.41 5.63
CA ALA A 29 6.43 -7.86 6.57
C ALA A 29 6.11 -9.30 6.98
N LYS A 30 7.14 -10.10 7.23
CA LYS A 30 6.93 -11.47 7.71
C LYS A 30 6.22 -11.45 9.06
N GLY A 31 5.04 -12.07 9.12
CA GLY A 31 4.22 -12.18 10.34
C GLY A 31 3.68 -10.86 10.88
N LYS A 32 3.67 -9.78 10.09
CA LYS A 32 3.11 -8.48 10.48
C LYS A 32 2.44 -7.79 9.30
N ASP A 33 1.28 -7.19 9.52
CA ASP A 33 0.50 -6.52 8.47
C ASP A 33 -0.41 -5.44 9.05
N ALA A 34 -0.87 -4.53 8.20
CA ALA A 34 -2.00 -3.67 8.51
C ALA A 34 -3.27 -4.52 8.47
N CYS A 35 -4.10 -4.45 9.51
CA CYS A 35 -5.24 -5.36 9.65
C CYS A 35 -6.57 -4.59 9.61
N GLN A 36 -7.66 -5.31 9.81
CA GLN A 36 -9.00 -4.75 9.97
C GLN A 36 -8.97 -3.60 10.99
N GLY A 37 -9.44 -2.43 10.58
CA GLY A 37 -9.45 -1.20 11.40
C GLY A 37 -8.41 -0.16 11.01
N ASP A 38 -7.37 -0.53 10.24
CA ASP A 38 -6.35 0.41 9.75
C ASP A 38 -6.68 1.01 8.38
N SER A 39 -7.84 0.67 7.81
CA SER A 39 -8.28 1.14 6.48
C SER A 39 -8.30 2.67 6.42
N GLY A 40 -7.63 3.24 5.41
CA GLY A 40 -7.44 4.68 5.28
C GLY A 40 -6.23 5.24 6.05
N GLY A 41 -5.53 4.43 6.84
CA GLY A 41 -4.32 4.82 7.55
C GLY A 41 -3.13 5.10 6.62
N PRO A 42 -2.18 5.96 7.02
CA PRO A 42 -1.02 6.29 6.20
C PRO A 42 0.08 5.22 6.30
N LEU A 43 0.66 4.86 5.15
CA LEU A 43 1.97 4.21 5.07
C LEU A 43 3.04 5.29 4.88
N LEU A 44 3.95 5.40 5.84
CA LEU A 44 4.99 6.42 5.88
C LEU A 44 6.33 5.88 5.37
N LEU A 45 7.12 6.72 4.71
CA LEU A 45 8.48 6.37 4.31
C LEU A 45 9.37 6.24 5.56
N ALA A 46 10.01 5.10 5.74
CA ALA A 46 10.84 4.85 6.93
C ALA A 46 12.02 5.83 7.09
N ALA A 47 12.59 6.30 5.96
CA ALA A 47 13.67 7.27 5.96
C ALA A 47 13.22 8.70 6.27
N ASP A 48 11.94 9.02 6.02
CA ASP A 48 11.34 10.32 6.30
C ASP A 48 9.84 10.17 6.60
N PRO A 49 9.45 10.08 7.88
CA PRO A 49 8.06 9.88 8.29
C PRO A 49 7.11 11.04 7.93
N SER A 50 7.62 12.16 7.43
CA SER A 50 6.76 13.25 6.90
C SER A 50 6.17 12.91 5.53
N ILE A 51 6.69 11.89 4.85
CA ILE A 51 6.28 11.48 3.51
C ILE A 51 5.31 10.30 3.61
N VAL A 52 4.07 10.51 3.17
CA VAL A 52 3.07 9.46 2.98
C VAL A 52 3.25 8.84 1.59
N VAL A 53 3.57 7.55 1.54
CA VAL A 53 3.81 6.81 0.27
C VAL A 53 2.63 5.96 -0.16
N GLY A 54 1.77 5.58 0.78
CA GLY A 54 0.59 4.77 0.50
C GLY A 54 -0.54 5.01 1.51
N ILE A 55 -1.75 4.65 1.14
CA ILE A 55 -2.92 4.64 2.03
C ILE A 55 -3.42 3.20 2.16
N THR A 56 -3.55 2.69 3.39
CA THR A 56 -4.00 1.33 3.67
C THR A 56 -5.36 1.07 3.01
N SER A 57 -5.45 0.04 2.17
CA SER A 57 -6.66 -0.27 1.41
C SER A 57 -7.24 -1.64 1.78
N TYR A 58 -6.65 -2.73 1.29
CA TYR A 58 -7.14 -4.09 1.50
C TYR A 58 -6.01 -5.12 1.44
N GLY A 59 -6.32 -6.36 1.78
CA GLY A 59 -5.43 -7.52 1.70
C GLY A 59 -6.20 -8.80 1.95
N TYR A 60 -5.66 -9.95 1.53
CA TYR A 60 -6.24 -11.25 1.87
C TYR A 60 -5.72 -11.75 3.21
N GLY A 61 -6.60 -11.76 4.21
CA GLY A 61 -6.20 -12.08 5.58
C GLY A 61 -5.35 -10.96 6.20
N CYS A 62 -5.13 -11.03 7.51
CA CYS A 62 -4.17 -10.14 8.18
C CYS A 62 -2.86 -10.90 8.35
N ALA A 63 -1.77 -10.37 7.82
CA ALA A 63 -0.44 -10.97 7.91
C ALA A 63 -0.35 -12.37 7.31
N GLU A 64 -1.14 -12.62 6.27
CA GLU A 64 -1.05 -13.84 5.49
C GLU A 64 0.27 -13.83 4.71
N GLU A 65 1.14 -14.81 4.96
CA GLU A 65 2.50 -14.81 4.43
C GLU A 65 2.54 -14.79 2.89
N ARG A 66 1.47 -15.27 2.27
CA ARG A 66 1.32 -15.36 0.81
C ARG A 66 0.83 -14.08 0.15
N PHE A 67 0.11 -13.21 0.85
CA PHE A 67 -0.57 -12.08 0.24
C PHE A 67 -0.10 -10.75 0.85
N PRO A 68 0.66 -9.92 0.11
CA PRO A 68 1.05 -8.62 0.63
C PRO A 68 -0.16 -7.69 0.82
N GLY A 69 -0.05 -6.75 1.75
CA GLY A 69 -1.02 -5.68 1.91
C GLY A 69 -1.02 -4.76 0.68
N ILE A 70 -2.21 -4.33 0.28
CA ILE A 70 -2.43 -3.44 -0.86
C ILE A 70 -2.78 -2.05 -0.35
N TYR A 71 -2.06 -1.07 -0.88
CA TYR A 71 -2.18 0.34 -0.55
C TYR A 71 -2.54 1.12 -1.81
N ALA A 72 -3.28 2.22 -1.68
CA ALA A 72 -3.38 3.20 -2.76
C ALA A 72 -2.04 3.95 -2.86
N GLU A 73 -1.41 3.96 -4.03
CA GLU A 73 -0.12 4.62 -4.23
C GLU A 73 -0.32 6.15 -4.27
N VAL A 74 0.14 6.86 -3.24
CA VAL A 74 -0.08 8.33 -3.14
C VAL A 74 0.50 9.05 -4.36
N ARG A 75 1.65 8.60 -4.86
CA ARG A 75 2.32 9.17 -6.03
C ARG A 75 1.43 9.16 -7.27
N HIS A 76 0.67 8.09 -7.49
CA HIS A 76 -0.25 7.96 -8.63
C HIS A 76 -1.33 9.04 -8.61
N TYR A 77 -1.80 9.44 -7.42
CA TYR A 77 -2.89 10.40 -7.23
C TYR A 77 -2.44 11.85 -7.05
N MET A 78 -1.15 12.17 -7.16
CA MET A 78 -0.63 13.50 -6.80
C MET A 78 -1.27 14.65 -7.58
N GLU A 79 -1.57 14.47 -8.87
CA GLU A 79 -2.23 15.52 -9.67
C GLU A 79 -3.68 15.74 -9.23
N TRP A 80 -4.40 14.67 -8.91
CA TRP A 80 -5.73 14.75 -8.30
C TRP A 80 -5.68 15.41 -6.92
N ILE A 81 -4.72 15.05 -6.07
CA ILE A 81 -4.55 15.65 -4.74
C ILE A 81 -4.32 17.16 -4.89
N LYS A 82 -3.34 17.59 -5.69
CA LYS A 82 -3.02 19.01 -5.90
C LYS A 82 -4.21 19.82 -6.40
N SER A 83 -4.98 19.28 -7.35
CA SER A 83 -6.17 19.96 -7.89
C SER A 83 -7.35 20.07 -6.91
N ASN A 84 -7.34 19.30 -5.82
CA ASN A 84 -8.39 19.32 -4.79
C ASN A 84 -7.94 19.91 -3.45
N MET A 85 -6.66 20.26 -3.31
CA MET A 85 -6.17 21.05 -2.19
C MET A 85 -6.63 22.50 -2.37
N ARG A 86 -7.41 23.01 -1.42
CA ARG A 86 -7.71 24.44 -1.31
C ARG A 86 -6.59 25.08 -0.50
N GLU A 87 -6.16 26.28 -0.91
CA GLU A 87 -5.27 27.13 -0.09
C GLU A 87 -5.93 27.51 1.24
#